data_AF-A0A7C6AHL4-F1
#
_entry.id   AF-A0A7C6AHL4-F1
#
_cell.length_a   1.000
_cell.length_b   1.000
_cell.length_c   1.000
_cell.angle_alpha   90.00
_cell.angle_beta   90.00
_cell.angle_gamma   90.00
#
_symmetry.space_group_name_H-M   'P 1'
#
loop_
_entity.id
_entity.type
_entity.pdbx_description
1 polymer ?
#
loop_
_entity_poly.entity_id
_entity_poly.type
_entity_poly.pdbx_seq_one_letter_code
_entity_poly.pdbx_strand_id
1 'polypeptide(L)'
;MRRTCVVELVVDEETERGLRQLYDLSLKLWNEVNYVRLRMWLEKKFIGFEEIYKKFYEKYKPLIGALTVQTIIRKNNDVWRGFFGLL
;
A
#
# COMPACT_ATOMS: atom_id res chain seq x y z
N MET A 1 34.80 -15.74 7.06
CA MET A 1 34.99 -14.28 7.27
C MET A 1 33.74 -13.57 6.75
N ARG A 2 32.85 -13.06 7.62
CA ARG A 2 31.68 -12.24 7.19
C ARG A 2 32.16 -10.80 7.05
N ARG A 3 32.08 -10.23 5.84
CA ARG A 3 32.25 -8.79 5.67
C ARG A 3 30.91 -8.14 6.01
N THR A 4 30.87 -7.39 7.11
CA THR A 4 29.72 -6.57 7.47
C THR A 4 29.94 -5.21 6.80
N CYS A 5 29.13 -4.88 5.79
CA CYS A 5 29.13 -3.54 5.22
C CYS A 5 28.24 -2.66 6.11
N VAL A 6 28.83 -1.65 6.74
CA VAL A 6 28.08 -0.62 7.48
C VAL A 6 27.84 0.51 6.50
N VAL A 7 26.58 0.69 6.09
CA VAL A 7 26.15 1.79 5.23
C VAL A 7 25.51 2.83 6.14
N GLU A 8 26.11 4.02 6.19
CA GLU A 8 25.50 5.17 6.83
C GLU A 8 24.49 5.80 5.86
N LEU A 9 23.21 5.81 6.24
CA LEU A 9 22.17 6.50 5.51
C LEU A 9 22.26 8.00 5.82
N VAL A 10 23.09 8.71 5.08
CA VAL A 10 23.11 10.18 5.09
C VAL A 10 22.02 10.64 4.14
N VAL A 11 20.86 10.96 4.69
CA VAL A 11 19.71 11.48 3.93
C VAL A 11 19.74 13.00 4.02
N ASP A 12 19.91 13.67 2.90
CA ASP A 12 19.76 15.13 2.85
C ASP A 12 18.28 15.54 3.01
N GLU A 13 18.03 16.80 3.33
CA GLU A 13 16.66 17.30 3.58
C GLU A 13 15.70 17.13 2.39
N GLU A 14 16.21 17.16 1.15
CA GLU A 14 15.39 16.97 -0.04
C GLU A 14 14.99 15.51 -0.19
N THR A 15 15.93 14.58 0.00
CA THR A 15 15.65 13.14 0.01
C THR A 15 14.67 12.78 1.14
N GLU A 16 14.86 13.33 2.34
CA GLU A 16 13.95 13.09 3.47
C GLU A 16 12.52 13.55 3.12
N ARG A 17 12.39 14.75 2.54
CA ARG A 17 11.10 15.28 2.12
C ARG A 17 10.42 14.40 1.08
N GLY A 18 11.18 13.91 0.09
CA GLY A 18 10.67 12.98 -0.92
C GLY A 18 10.20 11.66 -0.30
N LEU A 19 10.96 11.09 0.64
CA LEU A 19 10.57 9.88 1.37
C LEU A 19 9.31 10.09 2.21
N ARG A 20 9.16 11.25 2.87
CA ARG A 20 7.95 11.60 3.63
C ARG A 20 6.73 11.70 2.72
N GLN A 21 6.85 12.35 1.56
CA GLN A 21 5.76 12.42 0.58
C GLN A 21 5.35 11.03 0.07
N LEU A 22 6.33 10.16 -0.23
CA LEU A 22 6.08 8.79 -0.64
C LEU A 22 5.35 8.01 0.47
N TYR A 23 5.75 8.20 1.73
CA TYR A 23 5.13 7.60 2.89
C TYR A 23 3.67 8.07 3.08
N ASP A 24 3.42 9.37 3.03
CA ASP A 24 2.08 9.94 3.21
C ASP A 24 1.10 9.45 2.15
N LEU A 25 1.54 9.42 0.89
CA LEU A 25 0.73 8.90 -0.21
C LEU A 25 0.49 7.39 -0.08
N SER A 26 1.49 6.64 0.38
CA SER A 26 1.38 5.20 0.64
C SER A 26 0.38 4.90 1.76
N LEU A 27 0.43 5.67 2.86
CA LEU A 27 -0.54 5.59 3.95
C LEU A 27 -1.96 5.90 3.45
N LYS A 28 -2.11 6.95 2.64
CA LYS A 28 -3.41 7.32 2.09
C LYS A 28 -4.00 6.21 1.22
N LEU A 29 -3.20 5.62 0.33
CA LEU A 29 -3.62 4.47 -0.46
C LEU A 29 -4.06 3.30 0.42
N TRP A 30 -3.26 2.93 1.43
CA TRP A 30 -3.60 1.85 2.36
C TRP A 30 -4.95 2.11 3.05
N ASN A 31 -5.13 3.31 3.60
CA ASN A 31 -6.33 3.69 4.34
C ASN A 31 -7.58 3.68 3.46
N GLU A 32 -7.50 4.23 2.24
CA GLU A 32 -8.66 4.26 1.34
C GLU A 32 -9.06 2.87 0.85
N VAL A 33 -8.09 2.02 0.48
CA VAL A 33 -8.35 0.62 0.09
C VAL A 33 -9.00 -0.14 1.23
N ASN A 34 -8.45 0.01 2.45
CA ASN A 34 -8.95 -0.67 3.63
C ASN A 34 -10.37 -0.22 3.99
N TYR A 35 -10.62 1.08 3.93
CA TYR A 35 -11.94 1.66 4.21
C TYR A 35 -13.01 1.12 3.26
N VAL A 36 -12.74 1.13 1.96
CA VAL A 36 -13.67 0.61 0.95
C VAL A 36 -14.02 -0.85 1.23
N ARG A 37 -13.01 -1.69 1.52
CA ARG A 37 -13.23 -3.11 1.84
C ARG A 37 -14.04 -3.32 3.11
N LEU A 38 -13.73 -2.57 4.16
CA LEU A 38 -14.48 -2.64 5.41
C LEU A 38 -15.95 -2.28 5.20
N ARG A 39 -16.23 -1.19 4.48
CA ARG A 39 -17.59 -0.78 4.14
C ARG A 39 -18.33 -1.85 3.35
N MET A 40 -17.68 -2.42 2.34
CA MET A 40 -18.24 -3.49 1.53
C MET A 40 -18.58 -4.74 2.34
N TRP A 41 -17.68 -5.14 3.24
CA TRP A 41 -17.91 -6.27 4.14
C TRP A 41 -19.09 -6.01 5.08
N LEU A 42 -19.14 -4.83 5.72
CA LEU A 42 -20.25 -4.44 6.60
C LEU A 42 -21.59 -4.36 5.85
N GLU A 43 -21.60 -3.85 4.62
CA GLU A 43 -22.80 -3.70 3.79
C GLU A 43 -23.19 -4.98 3.03
N LYS A 44 -22.42 -6.07 3.15
CA LYS A 44 -22.58 -7.32 2.38
C LYS A 44 -22.59 -7.11 0.86
N LYS A 45 -21.92 -6.07 0.38
CA LYS A 45 -21.77 -5.75 -1.05
C LYS A 45 -20.38 -6.18 -1.51
N PHE A 46 -20.29 -7.33 -2.18
CA PHE A 46 -19.01 -7.81 -2.72
C PHE A 46 -18.77 -7.27 -4.12
N ILE A 47 -17.88 -6.28 -4.21
CA ILE A 47 -17.15 -5.92 -5.41
C ILE A 47 -15.85 -6.73 -5.39
N GLY A 48 -15.46 -7.31 -6.53
CA GLY A 48 -14.25 -8.13 -6.60
C GLY A 48 -12.98 -7.34 -6.27
N PHE A 49 -11.95 -8.03 -5.76
CA PHE A 49 -10.65 -7.39 -5.50
C PHE A 49 -10.03 -6.74 -6.74
N GLU A 50 -10.34 -7.25 -7.93
CA GLU A 50 -9.83 -6.75 -9.21
C GLU A 50 -10.33 -5.33 -9.53
N GLU A 51 -11.61 -5.05 -9.27
CA GLU A 51 -12.18 -3.72 -9.55
C GLU A 51 -11.61 -2.68 -8.58
N ILE A 52 -11.49 -3.04 -7.30
CA ILE A 52 -10.81 -2.21 -6.29
C ILE A 52 -9.36 -1.97 -6.73
N TYR A 53 -8.65 -3.03 -7.14
CA TYR A 53 -7.28 -2.93 -7.60
C TYR A 53 -7.18 -1.92 -8.75
N LYS A 54 -7.94 -2.10 -9.83
CA LYS A 54 -7.90 -1.22 -11.01
C LYS A 54 -8.16 0.24 -10.65
N LYS A 55 -9.19 0.51 -9.82
CA LYS A 55 -9.54 1.86 -9.38
C LYS A 55 -8.38 2.54 -8.63
N PHE A 56 -7.83 1.86 -7.62
CA PHE A 56 -6.76 2.44 -6.80
C PHE A 56 -5.41 2.44 -7.52
N TYR A 57 -5.18 1.46 -8.38
CA TYR A 57 -3.99 1.39 -9.23
C TYR A 57 -3.89 2.60 -10.14
N GLU A 58 -4.93 2.86 -10.95
CA GLU A 58 -4.92 4.02 -11.85
C GLU A 58 -4.87 5.36 -11.10
N LYS A 59 -5.50 5.45 -9.93
CA LYS A 59 -5.46 6.67 -9.11
C LYS A 59 -4.05 6.99 -8.56
N TYR A 60 -3.32 5.98 -8.07
CA TYR A 60 -2.06 6.21 -7.35
C TYR A 60 -0.80 5.90 -8.15
N LYS A 61 -0.89 5.14 -9.24
CA LYS A 61 0.25 4.84 -10.14
C LYS A 61 1.01 6.10 -10.58
N PRO A 62 0.36 7.19 -11.02
CA PRO A 62 1.10 8.40 -11.41
C PRO A 62 1.73 9.15 -10.22
N LEU A 63 1.34 8.84 -8.98
CA LEU A 63 1.80 9.57 -7.79
C LEU A 63 2.99 8.89 -7.10
N ILE A 64 2.95 7.57 -6.93
CA ILE A 64 3.95 6.82 -6.16
C ILE A 64 4.60 5.65 -6.92
N GLY A 65 4.29 5.53 -8.21
CA GLY A 65 4.83 4.49 -9.09
C GLY A 65 4.09 3.16 -9.00
N ALA A 66 4.07 2.44 -10.13
CA ALA A 66 3.32 1.20 -10.29
C ALA A 66 3.66 0.11 -9.26
N LEU A 67 4.96 -0.08 -8.98
CA LEU A 67 5.43 -1.14 -8.08
C LEU A 67 5.00 -0.89 -6.62
N THR A 68 5.08 0.36 -6.17
CA THR A 68 4.67 0.76 -4.82
C THR A 68 3.18 0.51 -4.63
N VAL A 69 2.35 0.97 -5.58
CA VAL A 69 0.90 0.78 -5.54
C VAL A 69 0.53 -0.70 -5.53
N GLN A 70 1.10 -1.47 -6.44
CA GLN A 70 0.86 -2.91 -6.51
C GLN A 70 1.23 -3.61 -5.20
N THR A 71 2.38 -3.24 -4.62
CA THR A 71 2.86 -3.82 -3.36
C THR A 71 1.92 -3.52 -2.20
N ILE A 72 1.46 -2.28 -2.06
CA ILE A 72 0.55 -1.86 -1.00
C ILE A 72 -0.80 -2.57 -1.13
N ILE A 73 -1.39 -2.59 -2.33
CA ILE A 73 -2.68 -3.26 -2.54
C ILE A 73 -2.54 -4.76 -2.30
N ARG A 74 -1.47 -5.40 -2.77
CA ARG A 74 -1.20 -6.82 -2.52
C ARG A 74 -1.11 -7.12 -1.02
N LYS A 75 -0.34 -6.33 -0.25
CA LYS A 75 -0.24 -6.53 1.20
C LYS A 75 -1.59 -6.34 1.90
N ASN A 76 -2.39 -5.37 1.47
CA ASN A 76 -3.74 -5.23 1.98
C ASN A 76 -4.61 -6.45 1.63
N ASN A 77 -4.49 -7.01 0.41
CA ASN A 77 -5.18 -8.26 0.04
C ASN A 77 -4.79 -9.41 0.98
N ASP A 78 -3.50 -9.57 1.28
CA ASP A 78 -3.01 -10.63 2.16
C ASP A 78 -3.63 -10.52 3.56
N VAL A 79 -3.73 -9.30 4.11
CA VAL A 79 -4.40 -9.05 5.41
C VAL A 79 -5.87 -9.46 5.36
N TRP A 80 -6.60 -9.05 4.32
CA TRP A 80 -8.02 -9.41 4.18
C TRP A 80 -8.23 -10.91 3.95
N ARG A 81 -7.37 -11.57 3.18
CA ARG A 81 -7.40 -13.04 3.05
C ARG A 81 -7.16 -13.71 4.40
N GLY A 82 -6.22 -13.21 5.20
CA GLY A 82 -5.98 -13.69 6.56
C GLY A 82 -7.20 -13.51 7.45
N PHE A 83 -7.84 -12.34 7.43
CA PHE A 83 -9.09 -12.08 8.16
C PHE A 83 -10.20 -13.06 7.78
N PHE A 84 -10.44 -13.27 6.48
CA PHE A 84 -11.47 -14.20 6.02
C PHE A 84 -11.14 -15.67 6.31
N GLY A 85 -9.87 -16.04 6.41
CA GLY A 85 -9.47 -17.40 6.79
C GLY A 85 -9.68 -17.72 8.28
N LEU A 86 -9.94 -16.70 9.12
CA LEU A 86 -10.22 -16.84 10.55
C LEU A 86 -11.72 -16.74 10.89
N LEU A 87 -12.56 -16.39 9.91
CA LEU A 87 -14.02 -16.36 10.03
C LEU A 87 -14.62 -17.70 9.60
#